data_AF-A0A6P6WFE6-F1
#
_entry.id   AF-A0A6P6WFE6-F1
#
_cell.length_a   1.000
_cell.length_b   1.000
_cell.length_c   1.000
_cell.angle_alpha   90.00
_cell.angle_beta   90.00
_cell.angle_gamma   90.00
#
_symmetry.space_group_name_H-M   'P 1'
#
loop_
_entity.id
_entity.type
_entity.pdbx_description
1 polymer ?
#
loop_
_entity_poly.entity_id
_entity_poly.type
_entity_poly.pdbx_seq_one_letter_code
_entity_poly.pdbx_strand_id
1 'polypeptide(L)'
;MMVYTNSFLAAFNCPTPEYTMSQNPFQSLFGALLNVSNCIQTHLSQFISFPHNNNPTTRTNHYPFPLFSLSSSSLPGISEPKQSYLNPANTLLLRPAGQPPEKNKAAGPVTKEELGRATWTLLHTLAAQYPEKPTRQQKKDVKELMAILSRMYPCKECADHFKEVLRVNPVQAGNQHEFSQWLCHVHNVVNRSLGKLVFPCERVDARWGKLDCEQRACDLQGDENPWE
;
A
#
# COMPACT_ATOMS: atom_id res chain seq x y z
N MET A 1 27.68 10.45 -12.56
CA MET A 1 26.31 10.95 -12.86
C MET A 1 26.19 11.48 -14.30
N MET A 2 27.17 12.25 -14.82
CA MET A 2 27.12 12.82 -16.19
C MET A 2 27.26 11.82 -17.36
N VAL A 3 27.89 10.65 -17.16
CA VAL A 3 28.00 9.64 -18.23
C VAL A 3 26.63 9.03 -18.56
N TYR A 4 25.75 8.89 -17.56
CA TYR A 4 24.43 8.29 -17.72
C TYR A 4 23.41 9.21 -18.39
N THR A 5 23.54 10.54 -18.24
CA THR A 5 22.62 11.51 -18.86
C THR A 5 22.81 11.58 -20.38
N ASN A 6 24.05 11.44 -20.86
CA ASN A 6 24.34 11.43 -22.30
C ASN A 6 23.86 10.14 -22.99
N SER A 7 23.98 8.98 -22.32
CA SER A 7 23.44 7.72 -22.84
C SER A 7 21.92 7.74 -22.95
N PHE A 8 21.22 8.45 -22.07
CA PHE A 8 19.76 8.56 -22.11
C PHE A 8 19.27 9.48 -23.23
N LEU A 9 19.94 10.62 -23.46
CA LEU A 9 19.58 11.56 -24.55
C LEU A 9 19.83 10.97 -25.95
N ALA A 10 20.90 10.18 -26.11
CA ALA A 10 21.23 9.53 -27.38
C ALA A 10 20.18 8.47 -27.79
N ALA A 11 19.58 7.77 -26.83
CA ALA A 11 18.56 6.75 -27.10
C ALA A 11 17.27 7.31 -27.71
N PHE A 12 16.98 8.60 -27.51
CA PHE A 12 15.76 9.27 -27.97
C PHE A 12 16.02 10.36 -29.03
N ASN A 13 17.21 10.39 -29.65
CA ASN A 13 17.64 11.40 -30.63
C ASN A 13 17.40 12.86 -30.17
N CYS A 14 17.54 13.12 -28.87
CA CYS A 14 17.32 14.45 -28.33
C CYS A 14 18.56 15.34 -28.54
N PRO A 15 18.40 16.65 -28.84
CA PRO A 15 19.52 17.55 -29.06
C PRO A 15 20.45 17.56 -27.84
N THR A 16 21.73 17.23 -28.06
CA THR A 16 22.73 17.33 -27.01
C THR A 16 23.19 18.78 -26.92
N PRO A 17 23.32 19.38 -25.71
CA PRO A 17 23.82 20.74 -25.60
C PRO A 17 25.29 20.80 -26.03
N GLU A 18 25.62 21.66 -27.00
CA GLU A 18 27.01 22.02 -27.31
C GLU A 18 27.63 22.71 -26.10
N TYR A 19 28.69 22.10 -25.56
CA TYR A 19 29.32 22.53 -24.32
C TYR A 19 30.26 23.71 -24.58
N THR A 20 29.80 24.92 -24.29
CA THR A 20 30.71 26.05 -24.04
C THR A 20 31.12 26.02 -22.56
N MET A 21 32.42 26.13 -22.28
CA MET A 21 32.96 26.08 -20.92
C MET A 21 32.39 27.23 -20.07
N SER A 22 31.35 26.95 -19.29
CA SER A 22 30.82 27.83 -18.27
C SER A 22 31.51 27.57 -16.93
N GLN A 23 31.97 28.64 -16.28
CA GLN A 23 32.78 28.62 -15.04
C GLN A 23 32.00 28.19 -13.78
N ASN A 24 30.71 27.81 -13.88
CA ASN A 24 29.89 27.49 -12.72
C ASN A 24 29.22 26.10 -12.85
N PRO A 25 29.61 25.09 -12.05
CA PRO A 25 29.20 23.70 -12.22
C PRO A 25 27.70 23.47 -11.96
N PHE A 26 27.05 24.32 -11.17
CA PHE A 26 25.61 24.22 -10.92
C PHE A 26 24.79 24.64 -12.14
N GLN A 27 25.25 25.62 -12.91
CA GLN A 27 24.52 26.11 -14.08
C GLN A 27 24.50 25.08 -15.21
N SER A 28 25.59 24.34 -15.39
CA SER A 28 25.65 23.21 -16.33
C SER A 28 24.72 22.06 -15.92
N LEU A 29 24.56 21.82 -14.62
CA LEU A 29 23.64 20.80 -14.10
C LEU A 29 22.18 21.20 -14.34
N PHE A 30 21.80 22.45 -14.07
CA PHE A 30 20.45 22.94 -14.35
C PHE A 30 20.14 22.91 -15.85
N GLY A 31 21.09 23.30 -16.71
CA GLY A 31 20.93 23.21 -18.16
C GLY A 31 20.72 21.77 -18.65
N ALA A 32 21.47 20.81 -18.11
CA ALA A 32 21.29 19.40 -18.45
C ALA A 32 19.92 18.85 -18.02
N LEU A 33 19.45 19.20 -16.82
CA LEU A 33 18.15 18.77 -16.32
C LEU A 33 16.98 19.34 -17.13
N LEU A 34 17.05 20.62 -17.52
CA LEU A 34 16.02 21.26 -18.33
C LEU A 34 15.93 20.64 -19.73
N ASN A 35 17.06 20.30 -20.35
CA ASN A 35 17.07 19.63 -21.65
C ASN A 35 16.48 18.22 -21.61
N VAL A 36 16.78 17.45 -20.55
CA VAL A 36 16.17 16.12 -20.36
C VAL A 36 14.66 16.24 -20.16
N SER A 37 14.20 17.23 -19.37
CA SER A 37 12.77 17.48 -19.15
C SER A 37 12.05 17.82 -20.45
N ASN A 38 12.62 18.71 -21.27
CA ASN A 38 12.03 19.11 -22.55
C ASN A 38 11.98 17.94 -23.55
N CYS A 39 13.07 17.15 -23.63
CA CYS A 39 13.14 15.94 -24.44
C CYS A 39 12.04 14.92 -24.09
N ILE A 40 11.86 14.64 -22.80
CA ILE A 40 10.84 13.71 -22.31
C ILE A 40 9.44 14.24 -22.65
N GLN A 41 9.18 15.54 -22.45
CA GLN A 41 7.88 16.15 -22.77
C GLN A 41 7.56 16.09 -24.26
N THR A 42 8.53 16.32 -25.15
CA THR A 42 8.32 16.22 -26.61
C THR A 42 7.95 14.81 -27.03
N HIS A 43 8.65 13.79 -26.53
CA HIS A 43 8.36 12.39 -26.84
C HIS A 43 7.05 11.89 -26.22
N LEU A 44 6.71 12.33 -25.01
CA LEU A 44 5.42 11.99 -24.39
C LEU A 44 4.23 12.59 -25.16
N SER A 45 4.38 13.79 -25.74
CA SER A 45 3.34 14.42 -26.56
C SER A 45 3.03 13.63 -27.84
N GLN A 46 4.01 12.90 -28.38
CA GLN A 46 3.83 12.02 -29.53
C GLN A 46 3.09 10.74 -29.17
N PHE A 47 3.24 10.25 -27.93
CA PHE A 47 2.58 9.03 -27.45
C PHE A 47 1.11 9.21 -27.04
N ILE A 48 0.69 10.43 -26.70
CA ILE A 48 -0.70 10.74 -26.28
C ILE A 48 -1.60 11.08 -27.48
N SER A 49 -1.06 11.14 -28.70
CA SER A 49 -1.85 11.30 -29.92
C SER A 49 -2.55 9.99 -30.30
N PHE A 50 -3.75 9.76 -29.75
CA PHE A 50 -4.63 8.66 -30.14
C PHE A 50 -5.08 8.79 -31.62
N PRO A 51 -5.19 7.67 -32.37
CA PRO A 51 -5.64 7.71 -33.76
C PRO A 51 -7.13 8.06 -33.83
N HIS A 52 -7.42 9.15 -34.55
CA HIS A 52 -8.76 9.57 -34.93
C HIS A 52 -9.30 8.61 -36.01
N ASN A 53 -10.39 7.90 -35.72
CA ASN A 53 -11.21 7.24 -36.74
C ASN A 53 -12.27 8.24 -37.23
N ASN A 54 -12.35 8.44 -38.54
CA ASN A 54 -13.22 9.42 -39.21
C ASN A 54 -14.59 8.81 -39.55
N ASN A 55 -15.69 9.47 -39.16
CA ASN A 55 -16.73 9.94 -40.09
C ASN A 55 -17.77 10.85 -39.37
N PRO A 56 -18.51 11.71 -40.10
CA PRO A 56 -18.66 13.11 -39.73
C PRO A 56 -20.10 13.47 -39.31
N THR A 57 -20.26 14.43 -38.39
CA THR A 57 -21.21 15.55 -38.57
C THR A 57 -21.05 16.61 -37.48
N THR A 58 -21.08 17.88 -37.92
CA THR A 58 -21.34 19.15 -37.19
C THR A 58 -20.33 19.61 -36.13
N ARG A 59 -19.42 20.56 -36.47
CA ARG A 59 -19.50 22.03 -36.19
C ARG A 59 -19.70 22.34 -34.69
N THR A 60 -18.89 23.10 -33.95
CA THR A 60 -17.95 24.20 -34.26
C THR A 60 -17.17 24.57 -32.99
N ASN A 61 -15.87 24.87 -33.18
CA ASN A 61 -15.09 25.99 -32.62
C ASN A 61 -14.64 26.09 -31.14
N HIS A 62 -13.31 26.26 -31.04
CA HIS A 62 -12.48 27.09 -30.14
C HIS A 62 -12.00 26.54 -28.77
N TYR A 63 -10.71 26.16 -28.80
CA TYR A 63 -9.63 26.22 -27.79
C TYR A 63 -9.69 27.37 -26.74
N PRO A 64 -8.75 27.47 -25.77
CA PRO A 64 -8.26 26.50 -24.76
C PRO A 64 -8.01 27.15 -23.35
N PHE A 65 -7.69 26.32 -22.33
CA PHE A 65 -7.07 26.67 -21.02
C PHE A 65 -7.91 27.50 -20.00
N PRO A 66 -7.49 27.66 -18.71
CA PRO A 66 -6.87 26.74 -17.74
C PRO A 66 -7.46 26.83 -16.30
N LEU A 67 -6.98 25.94 -15.42
CA LEU A 67 -6.60 26.09 -13.98
C LEU A 67 -7.32 27.06 -13.00
N PHE A 68 -7.59 26.49 -11.81
CA PHE A 68 -7.82 27.10 -10.48
C PHE A 68 -8.92 28.17 -10.33
N SER A 69 -9.90 27.90 -9.45
CA SER A 69 -10.56 28.98 -8.71
C SER A 69 -11.07 28.54 -7.34
N LEU A 70 -10.48 29.14 -6.31
CA LEU A 70 -11.05 29.31 -4.98
C LEU A 70 -12.16 30.37 -5.07
N SER A 71 -13.32 30.12 -4.47
CA SER A 71 -14.30 31.16 -4.07
C SER A 71 -15.21 30.54 -3.00
N SER A 72 -15.04 30.88 -1.72
CA SER A 72 -15.62 32.07 -1.06
C SER A 72 -17.14 32.08 -1.12
N SER A 73 -17.76 31.62 -0.04
CA SER A 73 -19.20 31.66 0.22
C SER A 73 -19.61 33.03 0.74
N SER A 74 -20.70 33.57 0.20
CA SER A 74 -21.45 34.69 0.74
C SER A 74 -22.95 34.37 0.72
N LEU A 75 -23.53 34.42 1.93
CA LEU A 75 -24.96 34.39 2.34
C LEU A 75 -25.76 35.59 1.76
N PRO A 76 -27.11 35.69 1.83
CA PRO A 76 -27.94 35.47 3.03
C PRO A 76 -29.37 34.91 2.81
N GLY A 77 -30.07 34.71 3.94
CA GLY A 77 -31.24 33.84 4.07
C GLY A 77 -32.61 34.44 3.77
N ILE A 78 -33.61 33.55 3.78
CA ILE A 78 -35.04 33.85 3.95
C ILE A 78 -35.66 32.77 4.84
N SER A 79 -36.56 33.24 5.69
CA SER A 79 -37.24 32.68 6.86
C SER A 79 -38.14 31.45 6.68
N GLU A 80 -38.27 30.68 7.77
CA GLU A 80 -39.32 29.67 8.03
C GLU A 80 -40.76 30.19 7.85
N PRO A 81 -41.72 29.25 7.73
CA PRO A 81 -42.79 29.22 8.72
C PRO A 81 -43.05 27.83 9.33
N LYS A 82 -43.32 27.82 10.64
CA LYS A 82 -43.81 26.70 11.45
C LYS A 82 -45.26 26.35 11.09
N GLN A 83 -45.62 25.06 11.04
CA GLN A 83 -46.25 24.33 12.18
C GLN A 83 -47.15 23.16 11.71
N SER A 84 -47.00 22.03 12.42
CA SER A 84 -47.97 20.95 12.69
C SER A 84 -48.56 20.17 11.50
N TYR A 85 -48.29 18.86 11.45
CA TYR A 85 -49.23 17.80 11.87
C TYR A 85 -48.70 16.42 11.40
N LEU A 86 -48.67 15.47 12.33
CA LEU A 86 -48.60 14.00 12.17
C LEU A 86 -47.23 13.34 11.82
N ASN A 87 -46.60 12.78 12.87
CA ASN A 87 -45.60 11.72 12.78
C ASN A 87 -46.26 10.38 12.36
N PRO A 88 -45.74 9.65 11.37
CA PRO A 88 -45.98 8.23 11.24
C PRO A 88 -44.69 7.47 11.61
N ALA A 89 -44.28 7.57 12.86
CA ALA A 89 -43.52 6.48 13.47
C ALA A 89 -44.53 5.37 13.75
N ASN A 90 -44.73 4.49 12.76
CA ASN A 90 -45.23 3.11 12.89
C ASN A 90 -45.43 2.49 11.49
N THR A 91 -44.38 2.45 10.68
CA THR A 91 -44.21 1.36 9.72
C THR A 91 -43.16 0.43 10.29
N LEU A 92 -43.59 -0.35 11.28
CA LEU A 92 -42.84 -1.43 11.90
C LEU A 92 -42.69 -2.55 10.85
N LEU A 93 -41.75 -2.40 9.91
CA LEU A 93 -41.26 -3.56 9.16
C LEU A 93 -40.47 -4.42 10.14
N LEU A 94 -41.02 -5.59 10.45
CA LEU A 94 -40.39 -6.63 11.26
C LEU A 94 -39.02 -6.96 10.67
N ARG A 95 -37.96 -6.49 11.32
CA ARG A 95 -36.60 -7.02 11.15
C ARG A 95 -36.40 -8.05 12.27
N PRO A 96 -36.02 -9.30 11.95
CA PRO A 96 -35.80 -10.31 12.98
C PRO A 96 -34.71 -9.84 13.95
N ALA A 97 -35.03 -9.91 15.25
CA ALA A 97 -34.12 -9.59 16.34
C ALA A 97 -32.98 -10.61 16.36
N GLY A 98 -31.74 -10.13 16.17
CA GLY A 98 -30.56 -10.99 16.17
C GLY A 98 -29.29 -10.39 15.56
N GLN A 99 -29.33 -9.19 14.99
CA GLN A 99 -28.09 -8.53 14.52
C GLN A 99 -27.46 -7.72 15.66
N PRO A 100 -26.20 -8.01 16.05
CA PRO A 100 -25.48 -7.17 16.99
C PRO A 100 -25.36 -5.75 16.41
N PRO A 101 -25.32 -4.71 17.26
CA PRO A 101 -25.21 -3.34 16.79
C PRO A 101 -23.95 -3.21 15.93
N GLU A 102 -24.13 -2.85 14.66
CA GLU A 102 -23.00 -2.54 13.79
C GLU A 102 -22.20 -1.41 14.45
N LYS A 103 -21.01 -1.78 14.92
CA LYS A 103 -20.03 -0.86 15.48
C LYS A 103 -19.63 0.07 14.33
N ASN A 104 -20.24 1.26 14.28
CA ASN A 104 -19.76 2.35 13.45
C ASN A 104 -18.30 2.60 13.82
N LYS A 105 -17.38 2.02 13.04
CA LYS A 105 -15.94 2.23 13.21
C LYS A 105 -15.68 3.70 12.88
N ALA A 106 -15.51 4.52 13.90
CA ALA A 106 -15.05 5.89 13.74
C ALA A 106 -13.70 5.86 12.99
N ALA A 107 -13.60 6.63 11.91
CA ALA A 107 -12.40 6.73 11.09
C ALA A 107 -11.30 7.53 11.82
N GLY A 108 -10.64 6.88 12.77
CA GLY A 108 -9.44 7.41 13.45
C GLY A 108 -8.14 6.91 12.81
N PRO A 109 -6.99 7.49 13.18
CA PRO A 109 -5.68 6.94 12.83
C PRO A 109 -5.53 5.49 13.31
N VAL A 110 -4.81 4.67 12.54
CA VAL A 110 -4.55 3.25 12.87
C VAL A 110 -3.78 3.15 14.18
N THR A 111 -4.29 2.35 15.12
CA THR A 111 -3.62 2.07 16.40
C THR A 111 -2.41 1.15 16.22
N LYS A 112 -1.50 1.14 17.21
CA LYS A 112 -0.33 0.24 17.24
C LYS A 112 -0.75 -1.22 17.11
N GLU A 113 -1.85 -1.60 17.76
CA GLU A 113 -2.38 -2.95 17.79
C GLU A 113 -3.01 -3.34 16.44
N GLU A 114 -3.73 -2.42 15.79
CA GLU A 114 -4.26 -2.63 14.44
C GLU A 114 -3.14 -2.79 13.41
N LEU A 115 -2.12 -1.93 13.46
CA LEU A 115 -0.96 -2.03 12.60
C LEU A 115 -0.21 -3.35 12.82
N GLY A 116 -0.02 -3.74 14.08
CA GLY A 116 0.58 -5.02 14.47
C GLY A 116 -0.18 -6.21 13.89
N ARG A 117 -1.51 -6.26 14.09
CA ARG A 117 -2.37 -7.33 13.53
C ARG A 117 -2.27 -7.39 12.01
N ALA A 118 -2.39 -6.25 11.33
CA ALA A 118 -2.31 -6.20 9.86
C ALA A 118 -0.95 -6.69 9.34
N THR A 119 0.13 -6.31 10.03
CA THR A 119 1.50 -6.72 9.67
C THR A 119 1.68 -8.22 9.87
N TRP A 120 1.26 -8.77 11.00
CA TRP A 120 1.35 -10.21 11.24
C TRP A 120 0.50 -11.01 10.27
N THR A 121 -0.70 -10.55 9.91
CA THR A 121 -1.50 -11.15 8.85
C THR A 121 -0.72 -11.20 7.54
N LEU A 122 -0.16 -10.07 7.08
CA LEU A 122 0.65 -10.03 5.86
C LEU A 122 1.82 -11.03 5.92
N LEU A 123 2.57 -11.02 7.02
CA LEU A 123 3.77 -11.85 7.16
C LEU A 123 3.47 -13.34 7.20
N HIS A 124 2.45 -13.75 7.96
CA HIS A 124 2.09 -15.14 8.07
C HIS A 124 1.46 -15.67 6.79
N THR A 125 0.65 -14.86 6.10
CA THR A 125 0.14 -15.22 4.77
C THR A 125 1.27 -15.33 3.74
N LEU A 126 2.25 -14.42 3.78
CA LEU A 126 3.46 -14.52 2.94
C LEU A 126 4.23 -15.81 3.21
N ALA A 127 4.42 -16.18 4.49
CA ALA A 127 5.08 -17.42 4.87
C ALA A 127 4.29 -18.66 4.40
N ALA A 128 2.97 -18.63 4.50
CA ALA A 128 2.10 -19.69 4.01
C ALA A 128 2.15 -19.86 2.47
N GLN A 129 2.35 -18.76 1.72
CA GLN A 129 2.54 -18.80 0.26
C GLN A 129 4.00 -19.07 -0.16
N TYR A 130 4.94 -19.11 0.77
CA TYR A 130 6.35 -19.26 0.45
C TYR A 130 6.60 -20.62 -0.24
N PRO A 131 7.48 -20.73 -1.25
CA PRO A 131 7.66 -21.99 -1.95
C PRO A 131 8.31 -23.08 -1.09
N GLU A 132 7.92 -24.34 -1.33
CA GLU A 132 8.63 -25.50 -0.77
C GLU A 132 10.09 -25.57 -1.23
N LYS A 133 10.36 -25.10 -2.45
CA LYS A 133 11.71 -25.05 -3.05
C LYS A 133 11.99 -23.63 -3.53
N PRO A 134 12.30 -22.70 -2.62
CA PRO A 134 12.47 -21.30 -2.98
C PRO A 134 13.82 -21.08 -3.67
N THR A 135 13.83 -20.19 -4.65
CA THR A 135 15.04 -19.75 -5.34
C THR A 135 15.98 -19.01 -4.39
N ARG A 136 17.27 -18.94 -4.75
CA ARG A 136 18.25 -18.17 -3.98
C ARG A 136 17.84 -16.70 -3.81
N GLN A 137 17.19 -16.12 -4.81
CA GLN A 137 16.69 -14.74 -4.74
C GLN A 137 15.54 -14.63 -3.74
N GLN A 138 14.54 -15.51 -3.80
CA GLN A 138 13.43 -15.53 -2.83
C GLN A 138 13.91 -15.71 -1.39
N LYS A 139 14.93 -16.55 -1.14
CA LYS A 139 15.58 -16.69 0.17
C LYS A 139 16.21 -15.38 0.64
N LYS A 140 16.84 -14.64 -0.26
CA LYS A 140 17.43 -13.33 0.05
C LYS A 140 16.35 -12.29 0.33
N ASP A 141 15.30 -12.27 -0.47
CA ASP A 141 14.23 -11.26 -0.38
C ASP A 141 13.46 -11.35 0.93
N VAL A 142 13.11 -12.55 1.40
CA VAL A 142 12.41 -12.67 2.70
C VAL A 142 13.29 -12.28 3.87
N LYS A 143 14.59 -12.57 3.80
CA LYS A 143 15.56 -12.14 4.82
C LYS A 143 15.71 -10.63 4.83
N GLU A 144 15.80 -10.02 3.65
CA GLU A 144 15.88 -8.57 3.49
C GLU A 144 14.58 -7.89 3.96
N LEU A 145 13.40 -8.47 3.66
CA LEU A 145 12.13 -7.97 4.16
C LEU A 145 12.10 -7.90 5.69
N MET A 146 12.54 -8.96 6.38
CA MET A 146 12.60 -8.95 7.86
C MET A 146 13.58 -7.89 8.36
N ALA A 147 14.75 -7.79 7.72
CA ALA A 147 15.74 -6.76 8.05
C ALA A 147 15.16 -5.35 7.86
N ILE A 148 14.48 -5.06 6.74
CA ILE A 148 13.83 -3.78 6.46
C ILE A 148 12.77 -3.46 7.49
N LEU A 149 11.91 -4.42 7.85
CA LEU A 149 10.89 -4.24 8.89
C LEU A 149 11.52 -3.81 10.22
N SER A 150 12.66 -4.37 10.61
CA SER A 150 13.34 -3.97 11.85
C SER A 150 13.85 -2.52 11.89
N ARG A 151 13.87 -1.80 10.75
CA ARG A 151 14.36 -0.42 10.63
C ARG A 151 13.30 0.58 10.19
N MET A 152 12.31 0.12 9.42
CA MET A 152 11.32 0.96 8.76
C MET A 152 9.91 0.79 9.33
N TYR A 153 9.71 -0.11 10.30
CA TYR A 153 8.39 -0.30 10.89
C TYR A 153 7.91 0.98 11.61
N PRO A 154 6.69 1.49 11.34
CA PRO A 154 6.25 2.82 11.81
C PRO A 154 6.18 3.00 13.33
N CYS A 155 6.15 1.90 14.10
CA CYS A 155 6.27 1.92 15.54
C CYS A 155 7.75 1.76 15.94
N LYS A 156 8.41 2.86 16.35
CA LYS A 156 9.85 2.89 16.66
C LYS A 156 10.27 1.84 17.69
N GLU A 157 9.61 1.83 18.84
CA GLU A 157 9.86 0.85 19.92
C GLU A 157 9.62 -0.60 19.48
N CYS A 158 8.63 -0.83 18.61
CA CYS A 158 8.39 -2.15 18.03
C CYS A 158 9.53 -2.56 17.10
N ALA A 159 10.02 -1.64 16.27
CA ALA A 159 11.13 -1.86 15.34
C ALA A 159 12.42 -2.18 16.10
N ASP A 160 12.75 -1.37 17.11
CA ASP A 160 13.93 -1.57 17.97
C ASP A 160 13.89 -2.92 18.69
N HIS A 161 12.73 -3.29 19.24
CA HIS A 161 12.54 -4.62 19.85
C HIS A 161 12.69 -5.74 18.81
N PHE A 162 12.06 -5.62 17.64
CA PHE A 162 12.13 -6.64 16.59
C PHE A 162 13.56 -6.82 16.06
N LYS A 163 14.35 -5.74 15.99
CA LYS A 163 15.77 -5.79 15.65
C LYS A 163 16.57 -6.67 16.61
N GLU A 164 16.34 -6.57 17.92
CA GLU A 164 16.99 -7.45 18.89
C GLU A 164 16.48 -8.90 18.77
N VAL A 165 15.18 -9.09 18.56
CA VAL A 165 14.61 -10.42 18.32
C VAL A 165 15.27 -11.11 17.13
N LEU A 166 15.49 -10.39 16.03
CA LEU A 166 16.16 -10.93 14.83
C LEU A 166 17.64 -11.27 15.07
N ARG A 167 18.32 -10.55 15.98
CA ARG A 167 19.74 -10.81 16.31
C ARG A 167 19.93 -12.18 16.95
N VAL A 168 18.98 -12.60 17.80
CA VAL A 168 19.02 -13.89 18.49
C VAL A 168 18.22 -14.99 17.78
N ASN A 169 17.30 -14.63 16.86
CA ASN A 169 16.51 -15.56 16.06
C ASN A 169 16.73 -15.32 14.55
N PRO A 170 17.88 -15.74 13.99
CA PRO A 170 18.16 -15.53 12.58
C PRO A 170 17.10 -16.18 11.68
N VAL A 171 16.69 -15.46 10.63
CA VAL A 171 15.62 -15.86 9.71
C VAL A 171 15.93 -17.20 9.05
N GLN A 172 15.07 -18.18 9.28
CA GLN A 172 15.07 -19.46 8.57
C GLN A 172 14.16 -19.36 7.34
N ALA A 173 14.72 -19.65 6.17
CA ALA A 173 14.03 -19.48 4.88
C ALA A 173 14.41 -20.62 3.92
N GLY A 174 14.66 -21.83 4.42
CA GLY A 174 15.07 -22.96 3.58
C GLY A 174 13.95 -23.41 2.64
N ASN A 175 12.71 -23.39 3.14
CA ASN A 175 11.46 -23.77 2.49
C ASN A 175 10.26 -23.11 3.21
N GLN A 176 9.05 -23.39 2.74
CA GLN A 176 7.78 -22.93 3.33
C GLN A 176 7.70 -23.24 4.82
N HIS A 177 7.86 -24.52 5.18
CA HIS A 177 7.67 -24.99 6.54
C HIS A 177 8.63 -24.32 7.53
N GLU A 178 9.92 -24.27 7.21
CA GLU A 178 10.94 -23.61 8.03
C GLU A 178 10.62 -22.13 8.26
N PHE A 179 10.19 -21.42 7.22
CA PHE A 179 9.89 -20.00 7.31
C PHE A 179 8.62 -19.73 8.14
N SER A 180 7.55 -20.51 7.93
CA SER A 180 6.31 -20.43 8.71
C SER A 180 6.54 -20.74 10.19
N GLN A 181 7.30 -21.80 10.50
CA GLN A 181 7.62 -22.17 11.88
C GLN A 181 8.50 -21.10 12.56
N TRP A 182 9.52 -20.60 11.87
CA TRP A 182 10.35 -19.52 12.39
C TRP A 182 9.53 -18.26 12.68
N LEU A 183 8.66 -17.86 11.75
CA LEU A 183 7.83 -16.67 11.91
C LEU A 183 6.84 -16.83 13.08
N CYS A 184 6.25 -18.02 13.26
CA CYS A 184 5.42 -18.33 14.42
C CYS A 184 6.21 -18.23 15.73
N HIS A 185 7.41 -18.81 15.78
CA HIS A 185 8.26 -18.75 16.95
C HIS A 185 8.60 -17.30 17.34
N VAL A 186 8.99 -16.49 16.36
CA VAL A 186 9.31 -15.07 16.55
C VAL A 186 8.08 -14.26 16.97
N HIS A 187 6.90 -14.54 16.39
CA HIS A 187 5.66 -13.92 16.85
C HIS A 187 5.37 -14.29 18.33
N ASN A 188 5.65 -15.53 18.73
CA ASN A 188 5.52 -15.94 20.12
C ASN A 188 6.55 -15.31 21.07
N VAL A 189 7.76 -14.96 20.60
CA VAL A 189 8.70 -14.13 21.37
C VAL A 189 8.06 -12.77 21.68
N VAL A 190 7.44 -12.14 20.68
CA VAL A 190 6.72 -10.87 20.86
C VAL A 190 5.51 -11.06 21.77
N ASN A 191 4.71 -12.11 21.61
CA ASN A 191 3.57 -12.39 22.49
C ASN A 191 3.99 -12.49 23.96
N ARG A 192 5.05 -13.24 24.25
CA ARG A 192 5.59 -13.34 25.63
C ARG A 192 6.02 -11.99 26.18
N SER A 193 6.69 -11.15 25.38
CA SER A 193 7.10 -9.80 25.81
C SER A 193 5.92 -8.88 26.16
N LEU A 194 4.74 -9.16 25.59
CA LEU A 194 3.50 -8.43 25.81
C LEU A 194 2.55 -9.13 26.80
N GLY A 195 2.97 -10.25 27.42
CA GLY A 195 2.12 -11.04 28.33
C GLY A 195 0.95 -11.75 27.64
N LYS A 196 1.03 -11.98 26.33
CA LYS A 196 0.00 -12.69 25.55
C LYS A 196 0.22 -14.20 25.57
N LEU A 197 -0.85 -14.95 25.33
CA LEU A 197 -0.80 -16.41 25.19
C LEU A 197 0.14 -16.83 24.06
N VAL A 198 0.79 -17.99 24.26
CA VAL A 198 1.63 -18.61 23.24
C VAL A 198 0.72 -19.35 22.25
N PHE A 199 0.89 -19.06 20.97
CA PHE A 199 0.20 -19.77 19.90
C PHE A 199 0.88 -21.12 19.60
N PRO A 200 0.15 -22.23 19.49
CA PRO A 200 0.71 -23.53 19.13
C PRO A 200 1.15 -23.55 17.66
N CYS A 201 2.46 -23.50 17.41
CA CYS A 201 3.00 -23.39 16.04
C CYS A 201 2.71 -24.61 15.17
N GLU A 202 2.31 -25.75 15.75
CA GLU A 202 1.80 -26.92 15.04
C GLU A 202 0.53 -26.59 14.24
N ARG A 203 -0.18 -25.50 14.60
CA ARG A 203 -1.42 -25.05 13.94
C ARG A 203 -1.19 -23.86 13.00
N VAL A 204 0.06 -23.45 12.73
CA VAL A 204 0.34 -22.23 11.94
C VAL A 204 -0.18 -22.32 10.51
N ASP A 205 0.04 -23.45 9.83
CA ASP A 205 -0.42 -23.65 8.45
C ASP A 205 -1.94 -23.71 8.38
N ALA A 206 -2.57 -24.27 9.41
CA ALA A 206 -4.01 -24.37 9.51
C ALA A 206 -4.66 -22.99 9.77
N ARG A 207 -3.99 -22.10 10.52
CA ARG A 207 -4.46 -20.73 10.77
C ARG A 207 -4.32 -19.82 9.56
N TRP A 208 -3.21 -19.93 8.82
CA TRP A 208 -2.86 -18.94 7.80
C TRP A 208 -3.01 -19.43 6.37
N GLY A 209 -2.88 -20.74 6.13
CA GLY A 209 -3.28 -21.45 4.90
C GLY A 209 -2.67 -20.97 3.58
N LYS A 210 -2.72 -21.83 2.55
CA LYS A 210 -2.56 -21.33 1.18
C LYS A 210 -3.80 -20.51 0.80
N LEU A 211 -3.61 -19.44 0.02
CA LEU A 211 -4.74 -18.62 -0.45
C LEU A 211 -5.64 -19.42 -1.38
N ASP A 212 -5.06 -20.34 -2.16
CA ASP A 212 -5.77 -21.29 -2.98
C ASP A 212 -6.38 -22.38 -2.08
N CYS A 213 -7.60 -22.13 -1.64
CA CYS A 213 -8.40 -23.05 -0.84
C CYS A 213 -9.57 -23.57 -1.68
N GLU A 214 -9.34 -24.64 -2.43
CA GLU A 214 -10.39 -25.23 -3.26
C GLU A 214 -11.57 -25.65 -2.38
N GLN A 215 -12.76 -25.13 -2.72
CA GLN A 215 -14.01 -25.38 -2.00
C GLN A 215 -13.98 -25.05 -0.49
N ARG A 216 -13.12 -24.12 -0.05
CA ARG A 216 -12.97 -23.77 1.38
C ARG A 216 -12.60 -24.97 2.27
N ALA A 217 -12.04 -26.03 1.69
CA ALA A 217 -11.72 -27.27 2.39
C ALA A 217 -10.61 -27.12 3.47
N CYS A 218 -9.89 -26.00 3.45
CA CYS A 218 -8.87 -25.62 4.41
C CYS A 218 -9.39 -24.70 5.53
N ASP A 219 -10.66 -24.28 5.47
CA ASP A 219 -11.26 -23.45 6.51
C ASP A 219 -11.33 -24.23 7.82
N LEU A 220 -10.61 -23.77 8.83
CA LEU A 220 -10.81 -24.28 10.18
C LEU A 220 -12.10 -23.70 10.75
N GLN A 221 -13.00 -24.59 11.19
CA GLN A 221 -14.12 -24.19 12.04
C GLN A 221 -13.56 -23.80 13.43
N GLY A 222 -13.73 -22.53 13.81
CA GLY A 222 -13.31 -22.00 15.10
C GLY A 222 -13.63 -20.51 15.21
N ASP A 223 -13.83 -20.05 16.44
CA ASP A 223 -14.24 -18.67 16.75
C ASP A 223 -13.33 -17.63 16.07
N GLU A 224 -13.94 -16.53 15.61
CA GLU A 224 -13.34 -15.52 14.72
C GLU A 224 -12.09 -14.81 15.29
N ASN A 225 -11.65 -15.15 16.51
CA ASN A 225 -10.55 -14.49 17.19
C ASN A 225 -9.66 -15.46 17.99
N PRO A 226 -8.66 -16.11 17.36
CA PRO A 226 -7.65 -16.89 18.09
C PRO A 226 -6.66 -16.06 18.92
N TRP A 227 -6.85 -14.73 18.98
CA TRP A 227 -5.87 -13.75 19.45
C TRP A 227 -6.43 -12.71 20.44
N GLU A 228 -7.65 -12.91 20.93
CA GLU A 228 -8.06 -12.31 22.21
C GLU A 228 -7.42 -13.06 23.38
#